data_AF-A0A2V5JC13-F1
#
_entry.id   AF-A0A2V5JC13-F1
#
_cell.length_a   1.000
_cell.length_b   1.000
_cell.length_c   1.000
_cell.angle_alpha   90.00
_cell.angle_beta   90.00
_cell.angle_gamma   90.00
#
_symmetry.space_group_name_H-M   'P 1'
#
loop_
_entity.id
_entity.type
_entity.pdbx_description
1 polymer ?
#
loop_
_entity_poly.entity_id
_entity_poly.type
_entity_poly.pdbx_seq_one_letter_code
_entity_poly.pdbx_strand_id
1 'polypeptide(L)'
;MKSSFLLLFAISSTAFAGGPAGTFRDFYGPEFHRQPTASSNKNPNVTSDVLHRWNRIAIDATGLDHTPVAPGENRVFGEQLGPGRSSRAMAIVHIAIFDAINAILGGYQSYTGIESVPHPVSIRAAVAQAAHDTLVSLYPSQKASFDQELAADILRVTSDRQKSNGVALGKQIAAAILVSRVGDGAEIPELHLGVD
;
A
#
# COMPACT_ATOMS: atom_id res chain seq x y z
N MET A 1 59.37 -7.46 33.32
CA MET A 1 58.06 -7.89 33.89
C MET A 1 57.13 -8.16 32.71
N LYS A 2 56.66 -9.41 32.56
CA LYS A 2 55.82 -9.86 31.44
C LYS A 2 54.36 -9.49 31.75
N SER A 3 53.70 -8.74 30.87
CA SER A 3 52.27 -8.43 31.01
C SER A 3 51.46 -9.35 30.09
N SER A 4 50.69 -10.27 30.68
CA SER A 4 49.77 -11.15 29.97
C SER A 4 48.49 -10.40 29.64
N PHE A 5 48.12 -10.35 28.36
CA PHE A 5 46.79 -9.95 27.90
C PHE A 5 45.86 -11.18 27.92
N LEU A 6 44.80 -11.15 28.73
CA LEU A 6 43.70 -12.11 28.68
C LEU A 6 42.66 -11.63 27.67
N LEU A 7 42.52 -12.35 26.56
CA LEU A 7 41.50 -12.13 25.55
C LEU A 7 40.25 -12.95 25.93
N LEU A 8 39.20 -12.30 26.42
CA LEU A 8 37.90 -12.95 26.66
C LEU A 8 37.12 -13.04 25.35
N PHE A 9 36.93 -14.26 24.84
CA PHE A 9 35.98 -14.56 23.78
C PHE A 9 34.57 -14.66 24.39
N ALA A 10 33.72 -13.66 24.13
CA ALA A 10 32.30 -13.73 24.43
C ALA A 10 31.58 -14.49 23.30
N ILE A 11 31.24 -15.76 23.55
CA ILE A 11 30.38 -16.54 22.65
C ILE A 11 28.95 -16.03 22.86
N SER A 12 28.44 -15.23 21.92
CA SER A 12 27.02 -14.86 21.89
C SER A 12 26.23 -16.05 21.34
N SER A 13 25.62 -16.82 22.24
CA SER A 13 24.65 -17.85 21.88
C SER A 13 23.41 -17.18 21.31
N THR A 14 23.05 -17.47 20.06
CA THR A 14 21.74 -17.10 19.51
C THR A 14 20.66 -17.91 20.24
N ALA A 15 19.98 -17.27 21.18
CA ALA A 15 18.76 -17.82 21.74
C ALA A 15 17.68 -17.80 20.66
N PHE A 16 17.30 -18.96 20.13
CA PHE A 16 16.01 -19.07 19.46
C PHE A 16 14.94 -18.94 20.54
N ALA A 17 14.21 -17.82 20.53
CA ALA A 17 13.01 -17.68 21.32
C ALA A 17 11.96 -18.68 20.78
N GLY A 18 11.92 -19.88 21.35
CA GLY A 18 10.72 -20.70 21.32
C GLY A 18 9.66 -19.98 22.14
N GLY A 19 8.89 -19.11 21.50
CA GLY A 19 7.83 -18.36 22.15
C GLY A 19 6.83 -19.31 22.83
N PRO A 20 6.29 -18.98 24.01
CA PRO A 20 5.34 -19.84 24.70
C PRO A 20 3.95 -19.64 24.09
N ALA A 21 3.54 -20.43 23.09
CA ALA A 21 2.12 -20.54 22.71
C ALA A 21 1.87 -21.53 21.57
N GLY A 22 1.41 -22.75 21.92
CA GLY A 22 0.52 -23.61 21.13
C GLY A 22 0.76 -23.80 19.62
N THR A 23 -0.20 -24.43 18.97
CA THR A 23 -0.31 -24.50 17.52
C THR A 23 -0.87 -23.18 16.95
N PHE A 24 -0.75 -22.96 15.64
CA PHE A 24 -1.40 -21.83 14.97
C PHE A 24 -2.90 -21.74 15.30
N ARG A 25 -3.58 -22.89 15.42
CA ARG A 25 -4.98 -22.97 15.80
C ARG A 25 -5.22 -22.59 17.26
N ASP A 26 -4.28 -22.91 18.16
CA ASP A 26 -4.39 -22.54 19.57
C ASP A 26 -4.23 -21.02 19.77
N PHE A 27 -3.44 -20.37 18.91
CA PHE A 27 -3.23 -18.92 18.98
C PHE A 27 -4.33 -18.12 18.26
N TYR A 28 -4.70 -18.53 17.05
CA TYR A 28 -5.62 -17.77 16.20
C TYR A 28 -7.07 -18.27 16.25
N GLY A 29 -7.32 -19.48 16.75
CA GLY A 29 -8.66 -20.07 16.78
C GLY A 29 -9.01 -20.88 15.52
N PRO A 30 -10.16 -21.57 15.54
CA PRO A 30 -10.54 -22.53 14.50
C PRO A 30 -10.93 -21.90 13.16
N GLU A 31 -11.32 -20.62 13.16
CA GLU A 31 -11.75 -19.91 11.94
C GLU A 31 -10.55 -19.45 11.09
N PHE A 32 -9.37 -19.37 11.69
CA PHE A 32 -8.17 -18.91 11.00
C PHE A 32 -7.43 -20.09 10.39
N HIS A 33 -7.24 -20.04 9.07
CA HIS A 33 -6.55 -21.06 8.31
C HIS A 33 -5.25 -20.48 7.76
N ARG A 34 -4.14 -21.21 7.95
CA ARG A 34 -2.86 -20.83 7.33
C ARG A 34 -3.00 -21.00 5.82
N GLN A 35 -2.87 -19.91 5.09
CA GLN A 35 -2.86 -19.93 3.65
C GLN A 35 -1.55 -20.59 3.15
N PRO A 36 -1.60 -21.54 2.20
CA PRO A 36 -0.40 -22.12 1.61
C PRO A 36 0.48 -21.01 1.03
N THR A 37 1.79 -21.09 1.26
CA THR A 37 2.75 -20.12 0.70
C THR A 37 2.65 -20.16 -0.83
N ALA A 38 2.21 -19.04 -1.42
CA ALA A 38 2.17 -18.87 -2.87
C ALA A 38 3.57 -19.11 -3.46
N SER A 39 3.63 -19.77 -4.63
CA SER A 39 4.86 -20.06 -5.37
C SER A 39 5.79 -18.84 -5.44
N SER A 40 7.08 -19.07 -5.17
CA SER A 40 8.18 -18.10 -5.26
C SER A 40 8.06 -17.18 -6.48
N ASN A 41 8.04 -15.87 -6.20
CA ASN A 41 7.80 -14.78 -7.14
C ASN A 41 8.82 -14.74 -8.29
N LYS A 42 8.34 -14.59 -9.53
CA LYS A 42 9.20 -14.39 -10.71
C LYS A 42 9.78 -12.96 -10.86
N ASN A 43 9.58 -12.04 -9.90
CA ASN A 43 10.21 -10.70 -9.92
C ASN A 43 10.11 -9.96 -8.57
N PRO A 44 10.72 -10.46 -7.47
CA PRO A 44 10.59 -9.85 -6.14
C PRO A 44 11.04 -8.38 -6.07
N ASN A 45 12.00 -7.99 -6.92
CA ASN A 45 12.58 -6.65 -6.89
C ASN A 45 11.64 -5.57 -7.44
N VAL A 46 10.88 -5.86 -8.52
CA VAL A 46 9.99 -4.85 -9.13
C VAL A 46 8.75 -4.63 -8.28
N THR A 47 8.13 -5.69 -7.78
CA THR A 47 6.93 -5.60 -6.92
C THR A 47 7.26 -4.88 -5.61
N SER A 48 8.36 -5.24 -4.96
CA SER A 48 8.81 -4.58 -3.73
C SER A 48 9.13 -3.09 -3.96
N ASP A 49 9.86 -2.77 -5.04
CA ASP A 49 10.21 -1.39 -5.40
C ASP A 49 8.97 -0.52 -5.60
N VAL A 50 8.02 -0.95 -6.45
CA VAL A 50 6.82 -0.15 -6.74
C VAL A 50 5.92 -0.03 -5.51
N LEU A 51 5.79 -1.10 -4.70
CA LEU A 51 5.00 -1.07 -3.47
C LEU A 51 5.58 -0.09 -2.44
N HIS A 52 6.89 -0.14 -2.17
CA HIS A 52 7.52 0.78 -1.23
C HIS A 52 7.46 2.24 -1.70
N ARG A 53 7.60 2.47 -3.02
CA ARG A 53 7.47 3.80 -3.61
C ARG A 53 6.07 4.38 -3.39
N TRP A 54 5.02 3.66 -3.75
CA TRP A 54 3.65 4.16 -3.61
C TRP A 54 3.18 4.24 -2.16
N ASN A 55 3.68 3.38 -1.27
CA ASN A 55 3.50 3.55 0.17
C ASN A 55 4.10 4.88 0.64
N ARG A 56 5.33 5.22 0.20
CA ARG A 56 5.93 6.52 0.56
C ARG A 56 5.09 7.68 0.05
N ILE A 57 4.67 7.65 -1.22
CA ILE A 57 3.81 8.70 -1.81
C ILE A 57 2.51 8.86 -1.02
N ALA A 58 1.87 7.76 -0.62
CA ALA A 58 0.64 7.80 0.17
C ALA A 58 0.85 8.39 1.57
N ILE A 59 1.96 8.05 2.24
CA ILE A 59 2.33 8.61 3.55
C ILE A 59 2.66 10.11 3.43
N ASP A 60 3.41 10.51 2.39
CA ASP A 60 3.72 11.92 2.15
C ASP A 60 2.43 12.71 1.85
N ALA A 61 1.48 12.12 1.12
CA ALA A 61 0.20 12.74 0.82
C ALA A 61 -0.62 13.04 2.07
N THR A 62 -0.71 12.09 3.01
CA THR A 62 -1.37 12.36 4.30
C THR A 62 -0.59 13.37 5.13
N GLY A 63 0.74 13.35 5.12
CA GLY A 63 1.55 14.35 5.83
C GLY A 63 1.30 15.77 5.31
N LEU A 64 1.27 15.94 3.99
CA LEU A 64 0.97 17.22 3.36
C LEU A 64 -0.46 17.68 3.66
N ASP A 65 -1.43 16.77 3.63
CA ASP A 65 -2.83 17.06 3.97
C ASP A 65 -3.01 17.60 5.40
N HIS A 66 -2.14 17.19 6.33
CA HIS A 66 -2.11 17.66 7.73
C HIS A 66 -1.23 18.91 7.94
N THR A 67 -0.62 19.44 6.88
CA THR A 67 0.21 20.65 6.95
C THR A 67 -0.63 21.88 6.58
N PRO A 68 -0.61 22.97 7.37
CA PRO A 68 -1.26 24.22 6.97
C PRO A 68 -0.81 24.71 5.60
N VAL A 69 -1.73 25.25 4.81
CA VAL A 69 -1.45 25.75 3.45
C VAL A 69 -0.68 27.07 3.54
N ALA A 70 0.50 27.13 2.92
CA ALA A 70 1.33 28.34 2.94
C ALA A 70 0.79 29.42 1.98
N PRO A 71 1.10 30.72 2.21
CA PRO A 71 0.74 31.77 1.28
C PRO A 71 1.24 31.51 -0.14
N GLY A 72 0.33 31.53 -1.12
CA GLY A 72 0.65 31.28 -2.54
C GLY A 72 0.53 29.82 -2.98
N GLU A 73 0.22 28.89 -2.08
CA GLU A 73 -0.15 27.52 -2.44
C GLU A 73 -1.62 27.44 -2.89
N ASN A 74 -1.90 26.59 -3.89
CA ASN A 74 -3.25 26.31 -4.38
C ASN A 74 -3.84 25.00 -3.81
N ARG A 75 -3.26 24.50 -2.72
CA ARG A 75 -3.65 23.23 -2.11
C ARG A 75 -4.87 23.41 -1.20
N VAL A 76 -5.68 22.36 -1.08
CA VAL A 76 -6.78 22.32 -0.11
C VAL A 76 -6.24 21.74 1.20
N PHE A 77 -6.58 22.39 2.32
CA PHE A 77 -6.23 21.88 3.64
C PHE A 77 -7.24 20.82 4.08
N GLY A 78 -6.75 19.66 4.52
CA GLY A 78 -7.53 18.68 5.27
C GLY A 78 -8.61 17.93 4.48
N GLU A 79 -8.27 17.38 3.31
CA GLU A 79 -9.15 16.55 2.50
C GLU A 79 -9.48 15.22 3.19
N GLN A 80 -8.51 14.64 3.92
CA GLN A 80 -8.64 13.42 4.73
C GLN A 80 -8.10 13.62 6.14
N LEU A 81 -8.34 14.81 6.72
CA LEU A 81 -7.79 15.21 8.02
C LEU A 81 -8.24 14.29 9.16
N GLY A 82 -7.34 14.09 10.12
CA GLY A 82 -7.62 13.38 11.36
C GLY A 82 -7.37 11.88 11.24
N PRO A 83 -7.28 11.17 12.39
CA PRO A 83 -6.86 9.77 12.42
C PRO A 83 -7.84 8.84 11.70
N GLY A 84 -9.15 9.12 11.72
CA GLY A 84 -10.15 8.26 11.08
C GLY A 84 -10.08 8.31 9.55
N ARG A 85 -10.15 9.52 8.98
CA ARG A 85 -10.15 9.72 7.52
C ARG A 85 -8.82 9.33 6.89
N SER A 86 -7.69 9.71 7.50
CA SER A 86 -6.36 9.30 7.04
C SER A 86 -6.17 7.77 7.05
N SER A 87 -6.57 7.07 8.12
CA SER A 87 -6.49 5.60 8.16
C SER A 87 -7.34 4.95 7.08
N ARG A 88 -8.56 5.47 6.85
CA ARG A 88 -9.44 4.99 5.77
C ARG A 88 -8.83 5.22 4.39
N ALA A 89 -8.26 6.39 4.15
CA ALA A 89 -7.58 6.70 2.89
C ALA A 89 -6.42 5.72 2.64
N MET A 90 -5.59 5.46 3.66
CA MET A 90 -4.50 4.48 3.55
C MET A 90 -5.00 3.06 3.29
N ALA A 91 -6.12 2.65 3.90
CA ALA A 91 -6.72 1.35 3.65
C ALA A 91 -7.18 1.21 2.19
N ILE A 92 -7.86 2.22 1.64
CA ILE A 92 -8.33 2.22 0.24
C ILE A 92 -7.17 2.07 -0.74
N VAL A 93 -6.12 2.88 -0.58
CA VAL A 93 -4.93 2.84 -1.45
C VAL A 93 -4.25 1.48 -1.38
N HIS A 94 -4.03 0.94 -0.17
CA HIS A 94 -3.33 -0.33 -0.01
C HIS A 94 -4.16 -1.55 -0.41
N ILE A 95 -5.50 -1.49 -0.31
CA ILE A 95 -6.38 -2.50 -0.90
C ILE A 95 -6.23 -2.49 -2.42
N ALA A 96 -6.21 -1.32 -3.05
CA ALA A 96 -6.03 -1.23 -4.51
C ALA A 96 -4.67 -1.79 -4.97
N ILE A 97 -3.59 -1.48 -4.23
CA ILE A 97 -2.26 -2.03 -4.48
C ILE A 97 -2.26 -3.55 -4.30
N PHE A 98 -2.85 -4.06 -3.21
CA PHE A 98 -2.97 -5.49 -2.95
C PHE A 98 -3.70 -6.20 -4.08
N ASP A 99 -4.89 -5.72 -4.48
CA ASP A 99 -5.67 -6.36 -5.54
C ASP A 99 -4.95 -6.32 -6.89
N ALA A 100 -4.18 -5.26 -7.18
CA ALA A 100 -3.39 -5.19 -8.42
C ALA A 100 -2.28 -6.25 -8.45
N ILE A 101 -1.60 -6.44 -7.33
CA ILE A 101 -0.56 -7.47 -7.19
C ILE A 101 -1.21 -8.87 -7.24
N ASN A 102 -2.30 -9.06 -6.51
CA ASN A 102 -2.99 -10.33 -6.40
C ASN A 102 -3.65 -10.77 -7.72
N ALA A 103 -4.20 -9.84 -8.51
CA ALA A 103 -4.75 -10.17 -9.83
C ALA A 103 -3.68 -10.71 -10.80
N ILE A 104 -2.42 -10.29 -10.65
CA ILE A 104 -1.32 -10.70 -11.51
C ILE A 104 -0.61 -11.96 -10.97
N LEU A 105 -0.30 -11.99 -9.69
CA LEU A 105 0.50 -13.05 -9.06
C LEU A 105 -0.36 -14.15 -8.44
N GLY A 106 -1.63 -13.86 -8.16
CA GLY A 106 -2.56 -14.75 -7.49
C GLY A 106 -2.17 -15.02 -6.04
N GLY A 107 -2.77 -16.08 -5.50
CA GLY A 107 -2.43 -16.63 -4.20
C GLY A 107 -3.36 -16.21 -3.08
N TYR A 108 -4.17 -15.15 -3.24
CA TYR A 108 -5.12 -14.66 -2.24
C TYR A 108 -6.50 -14.37 -2.83
N GLN A 109 -7.50 -14.27 -1.95
CA GLN A 109 -8.82 -13.79 -2.32
C GLN A 109 -8.76 -12.27 -2.52
N SER A 110 -9.27 -11.80 -3.66
CA SER A 110 -9.37 -10.36 -3.94
C SER A 110 -10.37 -9.70 -2.99
N TYR A 111 -10.05 -8.49 -2.54
CA TYR A 111 -10.95 -7.68 -1.73
C TYR A 111 -12.08 -7.09 -2.59
N THR A 112 -11.77 -6.59 -3.78
CA THR A 112 -12.74 -6.02 -4.73
C THR A 112 -13.42 -7.08 -5.62
N GLY A 113 -13.03 -8.35 -5.49
CA GLY A 113 -13.57 -9.45 -6.29
C GLY A 113 -13.04 -9.50 -7.73
N ILE A 114 -12.04 -8.69 -8.06
CA ILE A 114 -11.40 -8.72 -9.38
C ILE A 114 -10.51 -9.97 -9.47
N GLU A 115 -10.85 -10.85 -10.40
CA GLU A 115 -10.16 -12.12 -10.60
C GLU A 115 -8.80 -11.94 -11.30
N SER A 116 -8.04 -13.04 -11.34
CA SER A 116 -6.75 -13.06 -12.00
C SER A 116 -6.88 -12.80 -13.50
N VAL A 117 -5.95 -12.01 -14.04
CA VAL A 117 -5.95 -11.61 -15.45
C VAL A 117 -5.00 -12.45 -16.30
N PRO A 118 -5.36 -12.74 -17.56
CA PRO A 118 -4.44 -13.41 -18.48
C PRO A 118 -3.23 -12.52 -18.81
N HIS A 119 -2.06 -13.14 -18.84
CA HIS A 119 -0.79 -12.48 -19.14
C HIS A 119 -0.67 -12.14 -20.64
N PRO A 120 0.10 -11.09 -21.02
CA PRO A 120 1.09 -10.38 -20.20
C PRO A 120 0.61 -9.02 -19.67
N VAL A 121 0.96 -8.71 -18.42
CA VAL A 121 0.58 -7.49 -17.67
C VAL A 121 1.79 -6.97 -16.90
N SER A 122 2.00 -5.64 -16.89
CA SER A 122 3.06 -5.02 -16.09
C SER A 122 2.57 -4.73 -14.67
N ILE A 123 3.19 -5.38 -13.67
CA ILE A 123 2.92 -5.14 -12.24
C ILE A 123 3.16 -3.67 -11.89
N ARG A 124 4.25 -3.07 -12.38
CA ARG A 124 4.56 -1.66 -12.11
C ARG A 124 3.43 -0.74 -12.59
N ALA A 125 2.94 -0.96 -13.81
CA ALA A 125 1.87 -0.14 -14.37
C ALA A 125 0.55 -0.34 -13.62
N ALA A 126 0.20 -1.58 -13.25
CA ALA A 126 -1.02 -1.88 -12.52
C ALA A 126 -1.03 -1.28 -11.11
N VAL A 127 0.04 -1.50 -10.34
CA VAL A 127 0.18 -0.95 -8.98
C VAL A 127 0.20 0.57 -9.02
N ALA A 128 1.00 1.16 -9.91
CA ALA A 128 1.11 2.61 -10.01
C ALA A 128 -0.21 3.28 -10.38
N GLN A 129 -0.93 2.73 -11.36
CA GLN A 129 -2.23 3.26 -11.77
C GLN A 129 -3.30 3.11 -10.67
N ALA A 130 -3.33 1.96 -9.99
CA ALA A 130 -4.30 1.71 -8.91
C ALA A 130 -4.08 2.66 -7.72
N ALA A 131 -2.82 2.83 -7.30
CA ALA A 131 -2.45 3.76 -6.23
C ALA A 131 -2.71 5.22 -6.65
N HIS A 132 -2.34 5.60 -7.86
CA HIS A 132 -2.59 6.92 -8.41
C HIS A 132 -4.07 7.30 -8.37
N ASP A 133 -4.94 6.48 -8.97
CA ASP A 133 -6.35 6.86 -9.12
C ASP A 133 -7.08 6.91 -7.77
N THR A 134 -6.71 6.04 -6.83
CA THR A 134 -7.23 6.13 -5.45
C THR A 134 -6.73 7.38 -4.74
N LEU A 135 -5.44 7.70 -4.82
CA LEU A 135 -4.88 8.92 -4.22
C LEU A 135 -5.47 10.20 -4.83
N VAL A 136 -5.66 10.27 -6.15
CA VAL A 136 -6.30 11.41 -6.82
C VAL A 136 -7.73 11.60 -6.34
N SER A 137 -8.46 10.51 -6.11
CA SER A 137 -9.83 10.60 -5.58
C SER A 137 -9.86 11.06 -4.12
N LEU A 138 -8.86 10.70 -3.32
CA LEU A 138 -8.82 10.98 -1.89
C LEU A 138 -8.20 12.34 -1.56
N TYR A 139 -7.22 12.78 -2.35
CA TYR A 139 -6.46 14.02 -2.18
C TYR A 139 -6.40 14.83 -3.51
N PRO A 140 -7.54 15.29 -4.04
CA PRO A 140 -7.59 15.91 -5.36
C PRO A 140 -6.69 17.15 -5.50
N SER A 141 -6.44 17.89 -4.42
CA SER A 141 -5.52 19.03 -4.44
C SER A 141 -4.05 18.67 -4.73
N GLN A 142 -3.69 17.39 -4.58
CA GLN A 142 -2.34 16.86 -4.80
C GLN A 142 -2.18 16.13 -6.13
N LYS A 143 -3.22 16.11 -6.97
CA LYS A 143 -3.28 15.34 -8.24
C LYS A 143 -2.06 15.54 -9.14
N ALA A 144 -1.60 16.79 -9.29
CA ALA A 144 -0.49 17.08 -10.20
C ALA A 144 0.80 16.34 -9.80
N SER A 145 1.07 16.18 -8.50
CA SER A 145 2.20 15.40 -8.00
C SER A 145 2.02 13.91 -8.27
N PHE A 146 0.81 13.37 -8.06
CA PHE A 146 0.53 11.97 -8.36
C PHE A 146 0.66 11.67 -9.87
N ASP A 147 0.17 12.57 -10.74
CA ASP A 147 0.30 12.44 -12.20
C ASP A 147 1.78 12.29 -12.62
N GLN A 148 2.67 13.08 -12.00
CA GLN A 148 4.12 13.00 -12.23
C GLN A 148 4.70 11.66 -11.75
N GLU A 149 4.33 11.23 -10.55
CA GLU A 149 4.81 9.96 -10.00
C GLU A 149 4.32 8.76 -10.83
N LEU A 150 3.09 8.79 -11.34
CA LEU A 150 2.56 7.79 -12.27
C LEU A 150 3.33 7.80 -13.59
N ALA A 151 3.51 8.97 -14.20
CA ALA A 151 4.24 9.10 -15.46
C ALA A 151 5.67 8.51 -15.35
N ALA A 152 6.37 8.78 -14.25
CA ALA A 152 7.70 8.26 -14.00
C ALA A 152 7.73 6.71 -13.91
N ASP A 153 6.72 6.08 -13.32
CA ASP A 153 6.62 4.61 -13.27
C ASP A 153 6.26 4.01 -14.64
N ILE A 154 5.36 4.65 -15.38
CA ILE A 154 4.94 4.20 -16.71
C ILE A 154 6.09 4.25 -17.72
N LEU A 155 6.95 5.27 -17.63
CA LEU A 155 8.15 5.39 -18.47
C LEU A 155 9.15 4.24 -18.28
N ARG A 156 9.15 3.58 -17.11
CA ARG A 156 10.01 2.42 -16.82
C ARG A 156 9.50 1.12 -17.46
N VAL A 157 8.31 1.11 -18.05
CA VAL A 157 7.74 -0.07 -18.70
C VAL A 157 7.97 0.01 -20.21
N THR A 158 8.81 -0.87 -20.75
CA THR A 158 9.20 -0.84 -22.17
C THR A 158 8.15 -1.46 -23.09
N SER A 159 7.46 -2.52 -22.65
CA SER A 159 6.43 -3.18 -23.46
C SER A 159 5.11 -2.42 -23.41
N ASP A 160 4.68 -1.87 -24.55
CA ASP A 160 3.42 -1.12 -24.64
C ASP A 160 2.17 -1.96 -24.35
N ARG A 161 2.18 -3.25 -24.76
CA ARG A 161 1.08 -4.17 -24.42
C ARG A 161 0.99 -4.43 -22.93
N GLN A 162 2.12 -4.73 -22.27
CA GLN A 162 2.12 -4.96 -20.81
C GLN A 162 1.75 -3.70 -20.03
N LYS A 163 2.22 -2.54 -20.50
CA LYS A 163 1.93 -1.21 -19.96
C LYS A 163 0.43 -0.90 -20.04
N SER A 164 -0.15 -0.96 -21.24
CA SER A 164 -1.58 -0.70 -21.45
C SER A 164 -2.48 -1.65 -20.67
N ASN A 165 -2.16 -2.95 -20.66
CA ASN A 165 -2.89 -3.93 -19.85
C ASN A 165 -2.79 -3.63 -18.35
N GLY A 166 -1.61 -3.26 -17.85
CA GLY A 166 -1.41 -2.89 -16.45
C GLY A 166 -2.20 -1.64 -16.07
N VAL A 167 -2.15 -0.60 -16.89
CA VAL A 167 -2.95 0.63 -16.70
C VAL A 167 -4.45 0.31 -16.68
N ALA A 168 -4.94 -0.51 -17.61
CA ALA A 168 -6.35 -0.88 -17.65
C ALA A 168 -6.78 -1.62 -16.37
N LEU A 169 -5.99 -2.58 -15.92
CA LEU A 169 -6.23 -3.32 -14.67
C LEU A 169 -6.23 -2.39 -13.45
N GLY A 170 -5.23 -1.51 -13.33
CA GLY A 170 -5.12 -0.60 -12.19
C GLY A 170 -6.30 0.36 -12.09
N LYS A 171 -6.77 0.90 -13.23
CA LYS A 171 -7.99 1.73 -13.31
C LYS A 171 -9.22 0.97 -12.83
N GLN A 172 -9.39 -0.27 -13.29
CA GLN A 172 -10.52 -1.11 -12.90
C GLN A 172 -10.54 -1.36 -11.39
N ILE A 173 -9.40 -1.67 -10.79
CA ILE A 173 -9.27 -1.93 -9.35
C ILE A 173 -9.53 -0.66 -8.54
N ALA A 174 -8.91 0.46 -8.90
CA ALA A 174 -9.14 1.74 -8.22
C ALA A 174 -10.62 2.14 -8.25
N ALA A 175 -11.27 2.02 -9.41
CA ALA A 175 -12.69 2.28 -9.55
C ALA A 175 -13.52 1.34 -8.64
N ALA A 176 -13.20 0.04 -8.61
CA ALA A 176 -13.95 -0.93 -7.82
C ALA A 176 -13.87 -0.62 -6.31
N ILE A 177 -12.68 -0.35 -5.77
CA ILE A 177 -12.56 -0.01 -4.35
C ILE A 177 -13.24 1.32 -4.04
N LEU A 178 -13.08 2.37 -4.87
CA LEU A 178 -13.69 3.68 -4.63
C LEU A 178 -15.22 3.59 -4.65
N VAL A 179 -15.80 2.88 -5.62
CA VAL A 179 -17.26 2.67 -5.70
C VAL A 179 -17.77 1.93 -4.47
N SER A 180 -17.04 0.93 -3.98
CA SER A 180 -17.43 0.17 -2.78
C SER A 180 -17.40 0.98 -1.48
N ARG A 181 -16.85 2.20 -1.52
CA ARG A 181 -16.73 3.14 -0.40
C ARG A 181 -17.67 4.35 -0.50
N VAL A 182 -18.50 4.43 -1.55
CA VAL A 182 -19.52 5.48 -1.66
C VAL A 182 -20.58 5.27 -0.59
N GLY A 183 -20.84 6.30 0.23
CA GLY A 183 -21.86 6.26 1.28
C GLY A 183 -21.51 5.32 2.45
N ASP A 184 -20.22 5.11 2.73
CA ASP A 184 -19.77 4.32 3.87
C ASP A 184 -19.71 5.10 5.19
N GLY A 185 -20.27 6.32 5.21
CA GLY A 185 -20.35 7.19 6.38
C GLY A 185 -19.15 8.11 6.55
N ALA A 186 -18.09 7.95 5.76
CA ALA A 186 -16.90 8.80 5.84
C ALA A 186 -17.14 10.21 5.29
N GLU A 187 -18.25 10.46 4.60
CA GLU A 187 -18.70 11.79 4.20
C GLU A 187 -19.15 12.64 5.39
N ILE A 188 -19.55 12.02 6.50
CA ILE A 188 -20.05 12.71 7.68
C ILE A 188 -18.90 13.49 8.34
N PRO A 189 -19.00 14.82 8.48
CA PRO A 189 -17.97 15.61 9.16
C PRO A 189 -17.81 15.19 10.62
N GLU A 190 -16.60 15.33 11.16
CA GLU A 190 -16.41 15.14 12.60
C GLU A 190 -17.24 16.16 13.38
N LEU A 191 -17.76 15.72 14.53
CA LEU A 191 -18.56 16.57 15.39
C LEU A 191 -17.67 17.67 15.99
N HIS A 192 -18.00 18.92 15.69
CA HIS A 192 -17.31 20.07 16.28
C HIS A 192 -17.92 20.33 17.67
N LEU A 193 -17.26 19.82 18.71
CA LEU A 193 -17.67 20.00 20.11
C LEU A 193 -16.92 21.19 20.73
N GLY A 194 -17.64 22.11 21.39
CA GLY A 194 -17.05 23.16 22.24
C GLY A 194 -16.60 24.43 21.51
N VAL A 195 -17.34 24.84 20.47
CA VAL A 195 -17.15 26.12 19.76
C VAL A 195 -18.27 27.14 20.06
N ASP A 196 -18.99 26.90 21.15
CA ASP A 196 -20.03 27.76 21.73
C ASP A 196 -19.42 28.87 22.60
#